data_AF-A0ABD3WPT5-F1
#
_entry.id   AF-A0ABD3WPT5-F1
#
_cell.length_a   1.000
_cell.length_b   1.000
_cell.length_c   1.000
_cell.angle_alpha   90.00
_cell.angle_beta   90.00
_cell.angle_gamma   90.00
#
_symmetry.space_group_name_H-M   'P 1'
#
loop_
_entity.id
_entity.type
_entity.pdbx_description
1 polymer ?
#
loop_
_entity_poly.entity_id
_entity_poly.type
_entity_poly.pdbx_seq_one_letter_code
_entity_poly.pdbx_strand_id
1 'polypeptide(L)'
;MVYDGEVTTEYMANDGDSTTEYMSYDGEVAVEYMVDDAEVTTEYMVDDAEVTTECIIDDAEVTTECIIDDAEVTTEYMVDDADVTIEYMVFDGEVTTEYVIVAPPPHRFSYKVFYGEKHGMDLPSYRAAMEDETVFVSDSDASDLYKQVRVFCIILTMEKDISTKTAAVNNTWARRCNRHFYIMTTKLQKDDIISSTYSDERKNLIHKVRSAFEFIHDKYIDEVDWVFKADDDTYAIIENLRFLLSHYNASKPGYLGFIFDRYINNGYMSGGAGYVISRQGIKQLVQNGIKENKCPVVKRKENPDLSEDQEIGRCLESNQVPRLNSRDVYGRDTFHPYPLEQHLFGKLPQYLYSWCKQPPVEGRNCCSQFTITFHYMNPRSILLIDHLLYKTSVFGRALPRQMGKVIQVGQYRP
;
A
#
# COMPACT_ATOMS: atom_id res chain seq x y z
N MET A 1 7.43 -29.15 1.13
CA MET A 1 7.43 -28.41 -0.15
C MET A 1 7.68 -29.40 -1.26
N VAL A 2 6.72 -29.51 -2.17
CA VAL A 2 6.78 -30.38 -3.36
C VAL A 2 6.68 -29.48 -4.59
N TYR A 3 7.52 -29.75 -5.58
CA TYR A 3 7.49 -29.09 -6.89
C TYR A 3 7.61 -30.20 -7.92
N ASP A 4 6.61 -30.34 -8.80
CA ASP A 4 6.70 -31.22 -9.97
C ASP A 4 7.00 -32.69 -9.60
N GLY A 5 6.18 -33.28 -8.71
CA GLY A 5 6.36 -34.64 -8.18
C GLY A 5 5.26 -35.13 -7.23
N GLU A 6 5.36 -36.39 -6.80
CA GLU A 6 4.40 -37.09 -5.93
C GLU A 6 4.99 -37.32 -4.53
N VAL A 7 4.22 -37.02 -3.48
CA VAL A 7 4.62 -37.30 -2.09
C VAL A 7 3.49 -37.96 -1.31
N THR A 8 3.79 -39.10 -0.70
CA THR A 8 2.93 -39.77 0.28
C THR A 8 3.51 -39.63 1.67
N THR A 9 2.69 -39.19 2.64
CA THR A 9 3.11 -39.07 4.04
C THR A 9 2.08 -39.73 4.97
N GLU A 10 2.56 -40.58 5.87
CA GLU A 10 1.75 -41.21 6.93
C GLU A 10 2.18 -40.64 8.29
N TYR A 11 1.21 -40.22 9.10
CA TYR A 11 1.46 -39.63 10.42
C TYR A 11 0.54 -40.21 11.50
N MET A 12 1.11 -40.48 12.68
CA MET A 12 0.37 -40.90 13.87
C MET A 12 0.64 -39.91 15.01
N ALA A 13 -0.43 -39.36 15.58
CA ALA A 13 -0.40 -38.46 16.73
C ALA A 13 -1.12 -39.12 17.90
N ASN A 14 -0.38 -39.36 18.99
CA ASN A 14 -0.93 -39.85 20.25
C ASN A 14 -0.39 -38.98 21.38
N ASP A 15 -1.28 -38.47 22.24
CA ASP A 15 -0.94 -37.71 23.45
C ASP A 15 0.00 -36.50 23.20
N GLY A 16 -0.49 -35.47 22.50
CA GLY A 16 0.24 -34.20 22.35
C GLY A 16 -0.26 -33.31 21.20
N ASP A 17 0.42 -32.16 21.04
CA ASP A 17 0.07 -31.16 20.02
C ASP A 17 1.01 -31.29 18.81
N SER A 18 0.46 -31.30 17.60
CA SER A 18 1.24 -31.34 16.36
C SER A 18 0.75 -30.30 15.35
N THR A 19 1.71 -29.61 14.72
CA THR A 19 1.43 -28.68 13.62
C THR A 19 2.25 -29.08 12.41
N THR A 20 1.59 -29.28 11.27
CA THR A 20 2.26 -29.66 10.03
C THR A 20 1.84 -28.75 8.87
N GLU A 21 2.83 -28.25 8.12
CA GLU A 21 2.62 -27.34 7.00
C GLU A 21 3.06 -27.98 5.68
N TYR A 22 2.16 -27.98 4.69
CA TYR A 22 2.42 -28.47 3.34
C TYR A 22 2.27 -27.35 2.31
N MET A 23 3.21 -27.30 1.37
CA MET A 23 3.13 -26.45 0.19
C MET A 23 3.39 -27.31 -1.04
N SER A 24 2.44 -27.32 -1.97
CA SER A 24 2.51 -28.07 -3.22
C SER A 24 2.26 -27.15 -4.42
N TYR A 25 3.10 -27.28 -5.44
CA TYR A 25 2.99 -26.57 -6.71
C TYR A 25 3.18 -27.58 -7.85
N ASP A 26 2.23 -27.67 -8.78
CA ASP A 26 2.29 -28.57 -9.94
C ASP A 26 2.57 -30.05 -9.55
N GLY A 27 1.80 -30.65 -8.62
CA GLY A 27 2.13 -32.00 -8.11
C GLY A 27 1.00 -32.70 -7.36
N GLU A 28 1.28 -33.92 -6.86
CA GLU A 28 0.31 -34.77 -6.16
C GLU A 28 0.77 -35.03 -4.72
N VAL A 29 -0.14 -34.84 -3.75
CA VAL A 29 0.13 -35.11 -2.33
C VAL A 29 -0.94 -36.02 -1.75
N ALA A 30 -0.52 -37.15 -1.19
CA ALA A 30 -1.38 -38.04 -0.42
C ALA A 30 -0.93 -38.04 1.05
N VAL A 31 -1.87 -37.78 1.97
CA VAL A 31 -1.57 -37.75 3.41
C VAL A 31 -2.54 -38.62 4.18
N GLU A 32 -2.02 -39.47 5.05
CA GLU A 32 -2.82 -40.29 5.97
C GLU A 32 -2.51 -39.92 7.42
N TYR A 33 -3.56 -39.62 8.19
CA TYR A 33 -3.49 -39.30 9.61
C TYR A 33 -4.25 -40.32 10.47
N MET A 34 -3.63 -40.74 11.56
CA MET A 34 -4.33 -41.35 12.70
C MET A 34 -4.08 -40.49 13.94
N VAL A 35 -5.15 -39.99 14.55
CA VAL A 35 -5.12 -39.05 15.68
C VAL A 35 -5.93 -39.62 16.84
N ASP A 36 -5.32 -39.72 18.01
CA ASP A 36 -5.88 -40.31 19.22
C ASP A 36 -5.44 -39.47 20.44
N ASP A 37 -6.40 -38.97 21.24
CA ASP A 37 -6.14 -38.15 22.44
C ASP A 37 -5.17 -36.96 22.19
N ALA A 38 -5.30 -36.29 21.03
CA ALA A 38 -4.33 -35.30 20.55
C ALA A 38 -4.97 -34.06 19.91
N GLU A 39 -4.21 -32.97 19.85
CA GLU A 39 -4.57 -31.75 19.11
C GLU A 39 -3.69 -31.64 17.86
N VAL A 40 -4.29 -31.69 16.67
CA VAL A 40 -3.55 -31.63 15.41
C VAL A 40 -4.03 -30.46 14.57
N THR A 41 -3.09 -29.61 14.18
CA THR A 41 -3.33 -28.54 13.20
C THR A 41 -2.55 -28.81 11.92
N THR A 42 -3.23 -28.84 10.79
CA THR A 42 -2.59 -29.02 9.48
C THR A 42 -2.92 -27.87 8.55
N GLU A 43 -1.89 -27.26 7.96
CA GLU A 43 -2.03 -26.16 7.02
C GLU A 43 -1.54 -26.55 5.61
N TYR A 44 -2.35 -26.27 4.59
CA TYR A 44 -2.04 -26.52 3.19
C TYR A 44 -2.06 -25.23 2.37
N MET A 45 -1.06 -25.05 1.50
CA MET A 45 -1.12 -24.12 0.37
C MET A 45 -0.91 -24.90 -0.93
N VAL A 46 -1.92 -24.89 -1.80
CA VAL A 46 -2.01 -25.75 -2.99
C VAL A 46 -2.29 -24.86 -4.21
N ASP A 47 -1.43 -24.99 -5.22
CA ASP A 47 -1.47 -24.21 -6.47
C ASP A 47 -1.23 -25.16 -7.65
N ASP A 48 -2.16 -25.24 -8.60
CA ASP A 48 -2.10 -26.14 -9.78
C ASP A 48 -1.80 -27.63 -9.41
N ALA A 49 -2.35 -28.13 -8.30
CA ALA A 49 -1.98 -29.43 -7.71
C ALA A 49 -3.18 -30.23 -7.18
N GLU A 50 -2.98 -31.53 -6.94
CA GLU A 50 -3.99 -32.42 -6.35
C GLU A 50 -3.55 -32.90 -4.96
N VAL A 51 -4.44 -32.77 -3.96
CA VAL A 51 -4.19 -33.23 -2.59
C VAL A 51 -5.31 -34.14 -2.12
N THR A 52 -4.96 -35.36 -1.71
CA THR A 52 -5.87 -36.29 -1.03
C THR A 52 -5.43 -36.48 0.42
N THR A 53 -6.35 -36.40 1.35
CA THR A 53 -6.07 -36.60 2.78
C THR A 53 -7.09 -37.53 3.42
N GLU A 54 -6.63 -38.59 4.08
CA GLU A 54 -7.48 -39.52 4.83
C GLU A 54 -7.13 -39.46 6.31
N CYS A 55 -8.14 -39.31 7.17
CA CYS A 55 -7.97 -39.08 8.60
C CYS A 55 -8.85 -40.03 9.42
N ILE A 56 -8.26 -40.73 10.39
CA ILE A 56 -8.98 -41.44 11.45
C ILE A 56 -8.76 -40.70 12.76
N ILE A 57 -9.83 -40.28 13.42
CA ILE A 57 -9.81 -39.40 14.60
C ILE A 57 -10.64 -40.03 15.72
N ASP A 58 -10.04 -40.17 16.90
CA ASP A 58 -10.67 -40.67 18.13
C ASP A 58 -10.30 -39.76 19.32
N ASP A 59 -11.28 -39.33 20.11
CA ASP A 59 -11.10 -38.50 21.33
C ASP A 59 -10.17 -37.27 21.15
N ALA A 60 -10.19 -36.64 19.97
CA ALA A 60 -9.19 -35.65 19.56
C ALA A 60 -9.78 -34.34 19.00
N GLU A 61 -8.93 -33.30 18.94
CA GLU A 61 -9.26 -32.02 18.29
C GLU A 61 -8.39 -31.84 17.04
N VAL A 62 -9.02 -31.74 15.87
CA VAL A 62 -8.32 -31.60 14.60
C VAL A 62 -8.75 -30.34 13.89
N THR A 63 -7.79 -29.46 13.59
CA THR A 63 -7.96 -28.26 12.78
C THR A 63 -7.23 -28.40 11.46
N THR A 64 -7.91 -28.14 10.34
CA THR A 64 -7.30 -28.16 9.01
C THR A 64 -7.59 -26.85 8.28
N GLU A 65 -6.54 -26.15 7.86
CA GLU A 65 -6.64 -24.89 7.09
C GLU A 65 -6.01 -25.06 5.72
N CYS A 66 -6.74 -24.73 4.65
CA CYS A 66 -6.28 -24.95 3.28
C CYS A 66 -6.47 -23.70 2.43
N ILE A 67 -5.45 -23.30 1.67
CA ILE A 67 -5.54 -22.28 0.60
C ILE A 67 -5.34 -22.99 -0.74
N ILE A 68 -6.27 -22.81 -1.67
CA ILE A 68 -6.38 -23.58 -2.91
C ILE A 68 -6.55 -22.60 -4.08
N ASP A 69 -5.67 -22.66 -5.07
CA ASP A 69 -5.72 -21.87 -6.31
C ASP A 69 -5.51 -22.83 -7.51
N ASP A 70 -6.43 -22.84 -8.47
CA ASP A 70 -6.48 -23.77 -9.62
C ASP A 70 -6.21 -25.26 -9.27
N ALA A 71 -6.70 -25.75 -8.12
CA ALA A 71 -6.31 -27.05 -7.55
C ALA A 71 -7.49 -27.92 -7.06
N GLU A 72 -7.27 -29.23 -6.93
CA GLU A 72 -8.27 -30.20 -6.44
C GLU A 72 -7.85 -30.76 -5.07
N VAL A 73 -8.73 -30.66 -4.07
CA VAL A 73 -8.47 -31.17 -2.72
C VAL A 73 -9.60 -32.08 -2.25
N THR A 74 -9.27 -33.34 -1.95
CA THR A 74 -10.19 -34.32 -1.39
C THR A 74 -9.78 -34.69 0.02
N THR A 75 -10.72 -34.71 0.96
CA THR A 75 -10.45 -35.09 2.34
C THR A 75 -11.53 -36.02 2.89
N GLU A 76 -11.12 -37.17 3.44
CA GLU A 76 -12.02 -38.14 4.07
C GLU A 76 -11.70 -38.30 5.56
N TYR A 77 -12.74 -38.20 6.40
CA TYR A 77 -12.62 -38.35 7.84
C TYR A 77 -13.46 -39.51 8.36
N MET A 78 -12.85 -40.38 9.17
CA MET A 78 -13.55 -41.33 10.04
C MET A 78 -13.41 -40.86 11.48
N VAL A 79 -14.54 -40.52 12.12
CA VAL A 79 -14.55 -39.75 13.37
C VAL A 79 -15.34 -40.47 14.47
N ASP A 80 -14.68 -40.66 15.61
CA ASP A 80 -15.26 -41.07 16.89
C ASP A 80 -14.89 -40.07 18.00
N ASP A 81 -15.84 -39.78 18.88
CA ASP A 81 -15.89 -38.71 19.91
C ASP A 81 -14.90 -37.52 19.79
N ALA A 82 -14.93 -36.80 18.66
CA ALA A 82 -13.91 -35.78 18.35
C ALA A 82 -14.50 -34.46 17.81
N ASP A 83 -13.71 -33.39 17.97
CA ASP A 83 -14.00 -32.05 17.47
C ASP A 83 -13.15 -31.77 16.22
N VAL A 84 -13.79 -31.62 15.06
CA VAL A 84 -13.11 -31.41 13.78
C VAL A 84 -13.49 -30.05 13.20
N THR A 85 -12.49 -29.20 13.00
CA THR A 85 -12.60 -27.87 12.40
C THR A 85 -11.86 -27.82 11.07
N ILE A 86 -12.54 -27.39 10.01
CA ILE A 86 -11.92 -27.28 8.69
C ILE A 86 -12.25 -25.93 8.06
N GLU A 87 -11.21 -25.24 7.58
CA GLU A 87 -11.33 -23.97 6.87
C GLU A 87 -10.62 -24.04 5.51
N TYR A 88 -11.38 -23.92 4.42
CA TYR A 88 -10.84 -23.87 3.05
C TYR A 88 -10.94 -22.46 2.48
N MET A 89 -9.92 -21.97 1.78
CA MET A 89 -9.92 -20.73 0.99
C MET A 89 -9.62 -21.07 -0.48
N VAL A 90 -10.67 -21.15 -1.31
CA VAL A 90 -10.63 -21.70 -2.67
C VAL A 90 -10.77 -20.60 -3.71
N PHE A 91 -9.70 -20.17 -4.35
CA PHE A 91 -9.74 -19.12 -5.38
C PHE A 91 -10.32 -19.61 -6.70
N ASP A 92 -9.80 -20.71 -7.23
CA ASP A 92 -10.32 -21.51 -8.35
C ASP A 92 -9.96 -22.99 -8.05
N GLY A 93 -10.79 -23.95 -8.45
CA GLY A 93 -10.60 -25.37 -8.10
C GLY A 93 -11.73 -26.04 -7.29
N GLU A 94 -11.58 -27.34 -7.00
CA GLU A 94 -12.61 -28.18 -6.40
C GLU A 94 -12.20 -28.72 -5.02
N VAL A 95 -13.15 -28.73 -4.08
CA VAL A 95 -12.95 -29.30 -2.74
C VAL A 95 -14.05 -30.30 -2.44
N THR A 96 -13.66 -31.50 -2.04
CA THR A 96 -14.55 -32.56 -1.59
C THR A 96 -14.17 -32.98 -0.17
N THR A 97 -15.13 -32.96 0.75
CA THR A 97 -14.92 -33.45 2.12
C THR A 97 -16.00 -34.45 2.49
N GLU A 98 -15.61 -35.67 2.88
CA GLU A 98 -16.53 -36.72 3.34
C GLU A 98 -16.28 -37.08 4.81
N TYR A 99 -17.38 -37.34 5.54
CA TYR A 99 -17.33 -37.72 6.95
C TYR A 99 -18.07 -39.04 7.19
N VAL A 100 -17.41 -39.96 7.89
CA VAL A 100 -17.97 -41.21 8.41
C VAL A 100 -17.97 -41.13 9.93
N ILE A 101 -19.14 -40.86 10.52
CA ILE A 101 -19.32 -40.72 11.98
C ILE A 101 -19.68 -42.07 12.59
N VAL A 102 -18.91 -42.52 13.59
CA VAL A 102 -19.01 -43.89 14.13
C VAL A 102 -19.94 -43.99 15.37
N ALA A 103 -20.22 -42.89 16.08
CA ALA A 103 -21.02 -42.86 17.32
C ALA A 103 -22.01 -41.67 17.45
N PRO A 104 -23.02 -41.67 18.36
CA PRO A 104 -23.92 -40.51 18.59
C PRO A 104 -23.30 -39.41 19.49
N PRO A 105 -23.79 -38.15 19.42
CA PRO A 105 -23.13 -36.92 19.93
C PRO A 105 -22.61 -36.96 21.38
N PRO A 106 -21.52 -36.21 21.68
CA PRO A 106 -21.42 -34.78 21.34
C PRO A 106 -20.31 -34.37 20.37
N HIS A 107 -20.19 -34.99 19.19
CA HIS A 107 -19.29 -34.48 18.13
C HIS A 107 -19.60 -33.04 17.73
N ARG A 108 -18.58 -32.18 17.61
CA ARG A 108 -18.72 -30.85 16.99
C ARG A 108 -17.90 -30.78 15.71
N PHE A 109 -18.62 -30.84 14.60
CA PHE A 109 -18.07 -30.53 13.28
C PHE A 109 -18.28 -29.07 12.97
N SER A 110 -17.21 -28.35 12.66
CA SER A 110 -17.28 -27.00 12.12
C SER A 110 -16.52 -26.96 10.80
N TYR A 111 -17.25 -26.69 9.71
CA TYR A 111 -16.64 -26.57 8.39
C TYR A 111 -16.96 -25.19 7.81
N LYS A 112 -15.95 -24.53 7.26
CA LYS A 112 -16.08 -23.25 6.56
C LYS A 112 -15.34 -23.34 5.24
N VAL A 113 -16.09 -23.38 4.15
CA VAL A 113 -15.53 -23.27 2.80
C VAL A 113 -15.68 -21.81 2.35
N PHE A 114 -14.56 -21.11 2.27
CA PHE A 114 -14.46 -19.78 1.68
C PHE A 114 -14.15 -19.93 0.18
N TYR A 115 -15.20 -20.01 -0.64
CA TYR A 115 -15.02 -19.80 -2.07
C TYR A 115 -14.57 -18.35 -2.30
N GLY A 116 -13.47 -18.20 -3.00
CA GLY A 116 -12.85 -16.98 -3.48
C GLY A 116 -13.67 -16.28 -4.55
N GLU A 117 -15.00 -16.25 -4.45
CA GLU A 117 -15.75 -15.12 -4.98
C GLU A 117 -15.94 -14.09 -3.88
N LYS A 118 -14.98 -13.15 -3.82
CA LYS A 118 -15.04 -11.87 -3.10
C LYS A 118 -15.72 -11.95 -1.73
N HIS A 119 -14.89 -12.14 -0.70
CA HIS A 119 -15.18 -11.80 0.68
C HIS A 119 -16.22 -10.67 0.84
N GLY A 120 -17.33 -11.01 1.49
CA GLY A 120 -18.23 -10.04 2.07
C GLY A 120 -17.50 -9.26 3.16
N MET A 121 -17.03 -8.06 2.80
CA MET A 121 -16.75 -6.98 3.73
C MET A 121 -17.86 -6.88 4.77
N ASP A 122 -17.53 -6.54 6.01
CA ASP A 122 -18.49 -6.19 7.05
C ASP A 122 -19.33 -4.96 6.61
N LEU A 123 -20.39 -5.26 5.86
CA LEU A 123 -21.24 -4.34 5.12
C LEU A 123 -22.11 -3.38 5.96
N PRO A 124 -22.43 -3.64 7.24
CA PRO A 124 -23.18 -2.70 8.07
C PRO A 124 -22.44 -1.38 8.32
N SER A 125 -21.11 -1.41 8.50
CA SER A 125 -20.27 -0.20 8.58
C SER A 125 -19.99 0.41 7.21
N TYR A 126 -19.91 -0.43 6.17
CA TYR A 126 -19.84 -0.05 4.76
C TYR A 126 -21.11 0.83 4.47
N ARG A 127 -22.35 0.38 4.71
CA ARG A 127 -23.58 1.09 4.29
C ARG A 127 -23.93 2.42 4.99
N ALA A 128 -23.30 2.79 6.11
CA ALA A 128 -23.80 3.88 6.98
C ALA A 128 -23.02 5.22 6.92
N ALA A 129 -22.20 5.44 5.89
CA ALA A 129 -21.49 6.70 5.68
C ALA A 129 -22.23 7.63 4.70
N MET A 130 -22.22 8.95 4.95
CA MET A 130 -22.77 9.98 4.06
C MET A 130 -22.42 9.66 2.59
N GLU A 131 -23.45 9.47 1.75
CA GLU A 131 -23.28 9.17 0.33
C GLU A 131 -22.68 10.38 -0.38
N ASP A 132 -21.35 10.50 -0.39
CA ASP A 132 -20.66 11.39 -1.30
C ASP A 132 -20.90 10.86 -2.73
N GLU A 133 -21.75 11.53 -3.49
CA GLU A 133 -21.89 11.27 -4.93
C GLU A 133 -20.50 11.33 -5.59
N THR A 134 -20.16 10.36 -6.45
CA THR A 134 -18.87 10.37 -7.16
C THR A 134 -18.75 11.65 -7.97
N VAL A 135 -17.70 12.43 -7.71
CA VAL A 135 -17.39 13.63 -8.51
C VAL A 135 -16.66 13.22 -9.78
N PHE A 136 -17.12 13.75 -10.91
CA PHE A 136 -16.46 13.56 -12.21
C PHE A 136 -15.91 14.89 -12.69
N VAL A 137 -14.63 14.87 -13.06
CA VAL A 137 -13.93 16.01 -13.64
C VAL A 137 -13.75 15.75 -15.13
N SER A 138 -13.98 16.76 -15.97
CA SER A 138 -13.83 16.58 -17.41
C SER A 138 -12.35 16.46 -17.79
N ASP A 139 -12.05 15.67 -18.83
CA ASP A 139 -10.69 15.51 -19.35
C ASP A 139 -10.09 16.85 -19.81
N SER A 140 -10.92 17.78 -20.28
CA SER A 140 -10.49 19.14 -20.64
C SER A 140 -9.98 19.91 -19.44
N ASP A 141 -10.68 19.85 -18.30
CA ASP A 141 -10.26 20.55 -17.08
C ASP A 141 -8.93 19.99 -16.57
N ALA A 142 -8.78 18.66 -16.56
CA ALA A 142 -7.54 18.00 -16.18
C ALA A 142 -6.37 18.36 -17.13
N SER A 143 -6.65 18.42 -18.44
CA SER A 143 -5.66 18.79 -19.47
C SER A 143 -5.22 20.26 -19.36
N ASP A 144 -6.12 21.15 -18.97
CA ASP A 144 -5.77 22.56 -18.76
C ASP A 144 -4.98 22.75 -17.47
N LEU A 145 -5.32 22.02 -16.40
CA LEU A 145 -4.50 21.98 -15.19
C LEU A 145 -3.09 21.44 -15.46
N TYR A 146 -2.94 20.43 -16.32
CA TYR A 146 -1.61 19.91 -16.70
C TYR A 146 -0.68 21.00 -17.27
N LYS A 147 -1.24 21.95 -18.04
CA LYS A 147 -0.48 23.07 -18.63
C LYS A 147 -0.19 24.18 -17.62
N GLN A 148 -1.09 24.39 -16.66
CA GLN A 148 -1.01 25.49 -15.68
C GLN A 148 -0.18 25.14 -14.44
N VAL A 149 -0.16 23.86 -14.04
CA VAL A 149 0.48 23.38 -12.81
C VAL A 149 1.57 22.37 -13.18
N ARG A 150 2.82 22.85 -13.29
CA ARG A 150 3.97 22.02 -13.67
C ARG A 150 4.53 21.27 -12.47
N VAL A 151 4.35 19.95 -12.47
CA VAL A 151 4.82 19.05 -11.41
C VAL A 151 6.02 18.25 -11.89
N PHE A 152 7.15 18.40 -11.21
CA PHE A 152 8.32 17.54 -11.40
C PHE A 152 8.33 16.47 -10.32
N CYS A 153 8.47 15.22 -10.73
CA CYS A 153 8.47 14.08 -9.82
C CYS A 153 9.91 13.62 -9.57
N ILE A 154 10.25 13.39 -8.31
CA ILE A 154 11.51 12.83 -7.85
C ILE A 154 11.19 11.49 -7.20
N ILE A 155 11.74 10.40 -7.74
CA ILE A 155 11.38 9.04 -7.37
C ILE A 155 12.64 8.34 -6.82
N LEU A 156 12.61 7.99 -5.54
CA LEU A 156 13.69 7.19 -4.93
C LEU A 156 13.53 5.72 -5.35
N THR A 157 14.60 5.14 -5.87
CA THR A 157 14.65 3.73 -6.30
C THR A 157 16.08 3.19 -6.20
N MET A 158 16.26 1.90 -6.50
CA MET A 158 17.56 1.24 -6.56
C MET A 158 17.79 0.66 -7.96
N GLU A 159 19.06 0.51 -8.36
CA GLU A 159 19.40 -0.03 -9.69
C GLU A 159 18.79 -1.43 -9.94
N LYS A 160 18.70 -2.26 -8.89
CA LYS A 160 18.06 -3.59 -8.96
C LYS A 160 16.56 -3.56 -9.23
N ASP A 161 15.89 -2.44 -8.94
CA ASP A 161 14.44 -2.28 -9.05
C ASP A 161 14.01 -1.59 -10.36
N ILE A 162 14.97 -1.39 -11.29
CA ILE A 162 14.71 -0.77 -12.60
C ILE A 162 13.71 -1.60 -13.43
N SER A 163 13.88 -2.92 -13.49
CA SER A 163 13.05 -3.80 -14.32
C SER A 163 11.71 -4.17 -13.67
N THR A 164 11.52 -3.88 -12.38
CA THR A 164 10.34 -4.28 -11.60
C THR A 164 9.50 -3.06 -11.19
N LYS A 165 9.84 -2.45 -10.05
CA LYS A 165 9.08 -1.33 -9.48
C LYS A 165 9.14 -0.08 -10.35
N THR A 166 10.34 0.28 -10.80
CA THR A 166 10.55 1.45 -11.67
C THR A 166 9.81 1.28 -12.99
N ALA A 167 9.81 0.07 -13.56
CA ALA A 167 9.04 -0.23 -14.76
C ALA A 167 7.53 -0.05 -14.54
N ALA A 168 6.97 -0.54 -13.42
CA ALA A 168 5.56 -0.32 -13.09
C ALA A 168 5.23 1.16 -12.92
N VAL A 169 6.07 1.93 -12.22
CA VAL A 169 5.92 3.38 -12.03
C VAL A 169 5.98 4.13 -13.38
N ASN A 170 6.92 3.77 -14.27
CA ASN A 170 7.08 4.41 -15.57
C ASN A 170 5.89 4.15 -16.51
N ASN A 171 5.37 2.92 -16.52
CA ASN A 171 4.20 2.56 -17.32
C ASN A 171 2.88 3.15 -16.80
N THR A 172 2.87 3.65 -15.56
CA THR A 172 1.66 4.16 -14.90
C THR A 172 1.74 5.67 -14.65
N TRP A 173 2.09 6.11 -13.45
CA TRP A 173 1.87 7.49 -13.01
C TRP A 173 3.02 8.45 -13.32
N ALA A 174 4.27 7.99 -13.46
CA ALA A 174 5.40 8.88 -13.71
C ALA A 174 5.30 9.61 -15.06
N ARG A 175 4.71 8.97 -16.09
CA ARG A 175 4.41 9.60 -17.39
C ARG A 175 3.40 10.75 -17.30
N ARG A 176 2.66 10.86 -16.21
CA ARG A 176 1.69 11.95 -15.97
C ARG A 176 2.32 13.15 -15.26
N CYS A 177 3.57 13.07 -14.82
CA CYS A 177 4.34 14.22 -14.37
C CYS A 177 4.75 15.09 -15.58
N ASN A 178 5.02 16.38 -15.38
CA ASN A 178 5.56 17.22 -16.45
C ASN A 178 7.01 16.83 -16.76
N ARG A 179 7.73 16.36 -15.74
CA ARG A 179 9.02 15.68 -15.83
C ARG A 179 9.18 14.76 -14.64
N HIS A 180 9.92 13.67 -14.78
CA HIS A 180 10.26 12.81 -13.66
C HIS A 180 11.76 12.47 -13.67
N PHE A 181 12.31 12.25 -12.49
CA PHE A 181 13.70 11.86 -12.27
C PHE A 181 13.76 10.74 -11.23
N TYR A 182 14.57 9.74 -11.49
CA TYR A 182 14.88 8.67 -10.56
C TYR A 182 16.20 8.96 -9.86
N ILE A 183 16.21 8.94 -8.53
CA ILE A 183 17.45 9.03 -7.75
C ILE A 183 17.82 7.63 -7.29
N MET A 184 19.02 7.17 -7.64
CA MET A 184 19.52 5.86 -7.25
C MET A 184 21.04 5.84 -7.18
N THR A 185 21.61 4.86 -6.50
CA THR A 185 23.05 4.60 -6.55
C THR A 185 23.36 3.81 -7.81
N THR A 186 23.91 4.46 -8.83
CA THR A 186 24.17 3.80 -10.11
C THR A 186 25.30 4.46 -10.89
N LYS A 187 25.95 3.68 -11.77
CA LYS A 187 26.86 4.20 -12.80
C LYS A 187 26.16 4.52 -14.12
N LEU A 188 24.87 4.19 -14.24
CA LEU A 188 24.08 4.46 -15.43
C LEU A 188 23.98 5.97 -15.66
N GLN A 189 24.13 6.38 -16.91
CA GLN A 189 23.95 7.76 -17.35
C GLN A 189 22.73 7.83 -18.29
N LYS A 190 21.62 8.34 -17.75
CA LYS A 190 20.38 8.62 -18.50
C LYS A 190 19.83 9.98 -18.04
N ASP A 191 19.10 10.66 -18.92
CA ASP A 191 18.62 12.02 -18.69
C ASP A 191 17.61 12.15 -17.54
N ASP A 192 16.90 11.05 -17.25
CA ASP A 192 15.93 10.90 -16.18
C ASP A 192 16.54 10.30 -14.90
N ILE A 193 17.85 10.07 -14.83
CA ILE A 193 18.52 9.50 -13.66
C ILE A 193 19.45 10.51 -13.00
N ILE A 194 19.21 10.76 -11.71
CA ILE A 194 20.12 11.48 -10.81
C ILE A 194 20.96 10.42 -10.08
N SER A 195 22.18 10.18 -10.58
CA SER A 195 23.13 9.25 -9.94
C SER A 195 23.62 9.81 -8.61
N SER A 196 23.55 8.97 -7.56
CA SER A 196 24.09 9.25 -6.23
C SER A 196 25.30 8.36 -5.94
N THR A 197 26.30 8.90 -5.24
CA THR A 197 27.45 8.15 -4.72
C THR A 197 27.21 7.54 -3.34
N TYR A 198 26.20 8.01 -2.61
CA TYR A 198 25.79 7.42 -1.32
C TYR A 198 25.12 6.06 -1.55
N SER A 199 25.32 5.09 -0.65
CA SER A 199 24.66 3.76 -0.74
C SER A 199 23.14 3.85 -0.60
N ASP A 200 22.42 2.83 -1.09
CA ASP A 200 20.94 2.71 -1.01
C ASP A 200 20.38 2.41 0.40
N GLU A 201 21.18 2.61 1.45
CA GLU A 201 20.73 2.41 2.82
C GLU A 201 19.82 3.54 3.30
N ARG A 202 18.83 3.21 4.13
CA ARG A 202 17.89 4.18 4.72
C ARG A 202 18.57 5.40 5.36
N LYS A 203 19.73 5.21 5.97
CA LYS A 203 20.52 6.28 6.62
C LYS A 203 21.06 7.34 5.66
N ASN A 204 21.16 7.01 4.38
CA ASN A 204 21.74 7.85 3.35
C ASN A 204 20.68 8.55 2.47
N LEU A 205 19.39 8.24 2.66
CA LEU A 205 18.31 8.79 1.85
C LEU A 205 18.27 10.32 1.89
N ILE A 206 18.56 10.93 3.06
CA ILE A 206 18.63 12.38 3.19
C ILE A 206 19.64 13.01 2.23
N HIS A 207 20.81 12.39 2.05
CA HIS A 207 21.83 12.91 1.15
C HIS A 207 21.41 12.81 -0.32
N LYS A 208 20.71 11.73 -0.68
CA LYS A 208 20.17 11.52 -2.02
C LYS A 208 19.10 12.56 -2.35
N VAL A 209 18.14 12.72 -1.44
CA VAL A 209 17.03 13.65 -1.62
C VAL A 209 17.52 15.11 -1.66
N ARG A 210 18.46 15.50 -0.77
CA ARG A 210 19.09 16.83 -0.83
C ARG A 210 19.76 17.07 -2.18
N SER A 211 20.57 16.12 -2.64
CA SER A 211 21.24 16.21 -3.96
C SER A 211 20.25 16.38 -5.10
N ALA A 212 19.09 15.72 -5.02
CA ALA A 212 18.05 15.84 -6.04
C ALA A 212 17.34 17.20 -6.00
N PHE A 213 17.03 17.73 -4.82
CA PHE A 213 16.50 19.08 -4.69
C PHE A 213 17.49 20.14 -5.17
N GLU A 214 18.78 19.99 -4.87
CA GLU A 214 19.84 20.85 -5.42
C GLU A 214 19.90 20.76 -6.94
N PHE A 215 19.81 19.56 -7.51
CA PHE A 215 19.80 19.35 -8.95
C PHE A 215 18.59 20.03 -9.63
N ILE A 216 17.38 19.87 -9.10
CA ILE A 216 16.19 20.57 -9.61
C ILE A 216 16.34 22.08 -9.46
N HIS A 217 16.83 22.54 -8.31
CA HIS A 217 17.07 23.96 -8.07
C HIS A 217 18.07 24.56 -9.08
N ASP A 218 19.18 23.88 -9.34
CA ASP A 218 20.25 24.45 -10.15
C ASP A 218 19.96 24.38 -11.66
N LYS A 219 19.18 23.39 -12.10
CA LYS A 219 18.92 23.17 -13.54
C LYS A 219 17.52 23.55 -14.01
N TYR A 220 16.51 23.43 -13.15
CA TYR A 220 15.11 23.42 -13.58
C TYR A 220 14.19 24.32 -12.77
N ILE A 221 14.72 25.16 -11.88
CA ILE A 221 13.89 25.90 -10.94
C ILE A 221 12.86 26.84 -11.59
N ASP A 222 13.15 27.34 -12.80
CA ASP A 222 12.23 28.22 -13.55
C ASP A 222 11.23 27.42 -14.42
N GLU A 223 11.48 26.12 -14.62
CA GLU A 223 10.62 25.20 -15.36
C GLU A 223 9.58 24.48 -14.49
N VAL A 224 9.77 24.49 -13.16
CA VAL A 224 8.93 23.77 -12.20
C VAL A 224 8.06 24.72 -11.38
N ASP A 225 6.83 24.31 -11.08
CA ASP A 225 5.98 24.97 -10.07
C ASP A 225 6.01 24.19 -8.75
N TRP A 226 5.99 22.86 -8.83
CA TRP A 226 5.96 21.98 -7.68
C TRP A 226 6.87 20.76 -7.87
N VAL A 227 7.64 20.42 -6.84
CA VAL A 227 8.50 19.24 -6.81
C VAL A 227 7.86 18.20 -5.89
N PHE A 228 7.42 17.08 -6.45
CA PHE A 228 6.81 15.97 -5.74
C PHE A 228 7.85 14.85 -5.53
N LYS A 229 8.14 14.50 -4.28
CA LYS A 229 8.98 13.36 -3.92
C LYS A 229 8.11 12.16 -3.59
N ALA A 230 8.45 11.01 -4.15
CA ALA A 230 7.83 9.71 -3.84
C ALA A 230 8.87 8.57 -3.85
N ASP A 231 8.46 7.41 -3.35
CA ASP A 231 9.24 6.17 -3.40
C ASP A 231 8.75 5.28 -4.55
N ASP A 232 9.57 4.30 -4.96
CA ASP A 232 9.25 3.36 -6.05
C ASP A 232 8.10 2.38 -5.75
N ASP A 233 7.65 2.33 -4.50
CA ASP A 233 6.49 1.59 -3.98
C ASP A 233 5.34 2.54 -3.59
N THR A 234 5.29 3.74 -4.19
CA THR A 234 4.17 4.68 -4.08
C THR A 234 3.37 4.69 -5.38
N TYR A 235 2.03 4.57 -5.29
CA TYR A 235 1.16 4.92 -6.42
C TYR A 235 0.68 6.37 -6.27
N ALA A 236 0.64 7.13 -7.37
CA ALA A 236 0.20 8.52 -7.35
C ALA A 236 -0.79 8.88 -8.47
N ILE A 237 -1.84 9.64 -8.13
CA ILE A 237 -2.80 10.22 -9.06
C ILE A 237 -2.41 11.69 -9.28
N ILE A 238 -1.56 11.94 -10.28
CA ILE A 238 -0.93 13.27 -10.48
C ILE A 238 -1.95 14.33 -10.89
N GLU A 239 -3.05 13.95 -11.52
CA GLU A 239 -4.18 14.82 -11.84
C GLU A 239 -4.83 15.37 -10.56
N ASN A 240 -5.08 14.52 -9.56
CA ASN A 240 -5.60 14.94 -8.25
C ASN A 240 -4.59 15.79 -7.49
N LEU A 241 -3.30 15.47 -7.61
CA LEU A 241 -2.23 16.33 -7.08
C LEU A 241 -2.30 17.73 -7.71
N ARG A 242 -2.42 17.84 -9.04
CA ARG A 242 -2.53 19.15 -9.71
C ARG A 242 -3.77 19.91 -9.29
N PHE A 243 -4.90 19.22 -9.14
CA PHE A 243 -6.13 19.82 -8.63
C PHE A 243 -5.89 20.45 -7.25
N LEU A 244 -5.32 19.70 -6.29
CA LEU A 244 -4.96 20.26 -4.98
C LEU A 244 -4.02 21.47 -5.12
N LEU A 245 -2.95 21.33 -5.90
CA LEU A 245 -1.92 22.36 -6.06
C LEU A 245 -2.41 23.62 -6.77
N SER A 246 -3.45 23.54 -7.59
CA SER A 246 -4.05 24.70 -8.28
C SER A 246 -4.62 25.74 -7.32
N HIS A 247 -4.92 25.33 -6.09
CA HIS A 247 -5.41 26.20 -5.02
C HIS A 247 -4.28 26.94 -4.28
N TYR A 248 -3.02 26.64 -4.62
CA TYR A 248 -1.83 27.19 -3.99
C TYR A 248 -0.95 27.96 -4.98
N ASN A 249 -0.20 28.93 -4.48
CA ASN A 249 0.72 29.71 -5.30
C ASN A 249 2.15 29.19 -5.14
N ALA A 250 2.69 28.56 -6.20
CA ALA A 250 4.06 28.03 -6.25
C ALA A 250 5.17 29.08 -6.00
N SER A 251 4.87 30.37 -6.16
CA SER A 251 5.80 31.48 -5.87
C SER A 251 5.80 31.89 -4.40
N LYS A 252 4.95 31.29 -3.57
CA LYS A 252 4.99 31.40 -2.11
C LYS A 252 5.57 30.10 -1.53
N PRO A 253 6.38 30.17 -0.46
CA PRO A 253 6.95 28.97 0.13
C PRO A 253 5.85 28.14 0.79
N GLY A 254 5.95 26.83 0.63
CA GLY A 254 5.01 25.87 1.22
C GLY A 254 5.29 24.44 0.79
N TYR A 255 4.90 23.48 1.63
CA TYR A 255 4.97 22.05 1.34
C TYR A 255 3.76 21.29 1.88
N LEU A 256 3.36 20.20 1.21
CA LEU A 256 2.16 19.40 1.48
C LEU A 256 2.48 17.90 1.49
N GLY A 257 1.66 17.11 2.17
CA GLY A 257 1.79 15.66 2.28
C GLY A 257 0.88 15.12 3.38
N PHE A 258 1.14 13.90 3.86
CA PHE A 258 0.52 13.35 5.07
C PHE A 258 1.31 13.80 6.31
N ILE A 259 0.66 14.41 7.30
CA ILE A 259 1.36 15.07 8.41
C ILE A 259 1.60 14.10 9.57
N PHE A 260 2.87 13.96 9.95
CA PHE A 260 3.29 13.43 11.25
C PHE A 260 3.69 14.57 12.19
N ASP A 261 3.23 14.53 13.44
CA ASP A 261 3.49 15.52 14.49
C ASP A 261 4.40 14.99 15.62
N ARG A 262 4.81 13.71 15.59
CA ARG A 262 5.50 13.06 16.73
C ARG A 262 6.82 13.71 17.12
N TYR A 263 7.66 14.04 16.14
CA TYR A 263 9.07 14.38 16.39
C TYR A 263 9.42 15.86 16.18
N ILE A 264 8.53 16.60 15.50
CA ILE A 264 8.73 18.00 15.15
C ILE A 264 7.47 18.74 15.55
N ASN A 265 7.60 19.82 16.33
CA ASN A 265 6.45 20.51 16.92
C ASN A 265 5.44 21.00 15.87
N ASN A 266 5.93 21.46 14.71
CA ASN A 266 5.09 21.87 13.59
C ASN A 266 4.82 20.74 12.58
N GLY A 267 5.27 19.52 12.88
CA GLY A 267 5.11 18.32 12.05
C GLY A 267 6.01 18.27 10.81
N TYR A 268 6.00 17.12 10.16
CA TYR A 268 6.69 16.82 8.92
C TYR A 268 5.82 15.92 8.05
N MET A 269 6.13 15.82 6.75
CA MET A 269 5.34 14.97 5.85
C MET A 269 5.91 13.56 5.84
N SER A 270 5.06 12.54 5.79
CA SER A 270 5.49 11.15 5.58
C SER A 270 6.29 11.01 4.29
N GLY A 271 7.50 10.45 4.38
CA GLY A 271 8.37 10.21 3.23
C GLY A 271 7.78 9.21 2.23
N GLY A 272 7.16 8.13 2.74
CA GLY A 272 6.57 7.06 1.93
C GLY A 272 5.24 7.45 1.29
N ALA A 273 4.39 8.19 2.01
CA ALA A 273 3.17 8.75 1.38
C ALA A 273 3.51 9.74 0.25
N GLY A 274 4.75 10.21 0.20
CA GLY A 274 5.20 11.27 -0.67
C GLY A 274 4.82 12.66 -0.15
N TYR A 275 5.57 13.65 -0.61
CA TYR A 275 5.35 15.04 -0.25
C TYR A 275 5.73 15.97 -1.41
N VAL A 276 5.13 17.15 -1.43
CA VAL A 276 5.31 18.12 -2.52
C VAL A 276 5.72 19.47 -1.97
N ILE A 277 6.71 20.09 -2.61
CA ILE A 277 7.28 21.39 -2.21
C ILE A 277 7.10 22.38 -3.37
N SER A 278 6.62 23.58 -3.06
CA SER A 278 6.52 24.69 -4.00
C SER A 278 7.89 25.10 -4.55
N ARG A 279 7.92 25.69 -5.76
CA ARG A 279 9.13 26.29 -6.35
C ARG A 279 9.84 27.22 -5.36
N GLN A 280 9.10 28.12 -4.71
CA GLN A 280 9.70 29.03 -3.73
C GLN A 280 10.21 28.29 -2.48
N GLY A 281 9.53 27.22 -2.06
CA GLY A 281 10.01 26.34 -1.00
C GLY A 281 11.34 25.66 -1.36
N ILE A 282 11.49 25.16 -2.59
CA ILE A 282 12.75 24.57 -3.07
C ILE A 282 13.88 25.61 -3.10
N LYS A 283 13.60 26.84 -3.57
CA LYS A 283 14.58 27.94 -3.51
C LYS A 283 15.06 28.18 -2.08
N GLN A 284 14.16 28.30 -1.11
CA GLN A 284 14.54 28.53 0.29
C GLN A 284 15.26 27.33 0.91
N LEU A 285 14.76 26.11 0.69
CA LEU A 285 15.38 24.88 1.17
C LEU A 285 16.83 24.78 0.71
N VAL A 286 17.08 24.99 -0.58
CA VAL A 286 18.41 24.82 -1.18
C VAL A 286 19.32 26.01 -0.87
N GLN A 287 18.89 27.23 -1.21
CA GLN A 287 19.73 28.43 -1.12
C GLN A 287 19.98 28.82 0.33
N ASN A 288 18.94 28.88 1.16
CA ASN A 288 19.08 29.37 2.53
C ASN A 288 19.45 28.25 3.52
N GLY A 289 19.05 27.01 3.21
CA GLY A 289 19.23 25.86 4.10
C GLY A 289 20.45 25.02 3.76
N ILE A 290 20.37 24.29 2.66
CA ILE A 290 21.34 23.25 2.29
C ILE A 290 22.72 23.84 1.96
N LYS A 291 22.78 24.80 1.02
CA LYS A 291 24.04 25.39 0.53
C LYS A 291 24.74 26.27 1.55
N GLU A 292 23.97 26.96 2.38
CA GLU A 292 24.48 27.79 3.49
C GLU A 292 24.75 26.96 4.76
N ASN A 293 24.55 25.65 4.71
CA ASN A 293 24.73 24.73 5.84
C ASN A 293 23.96 25.15 7.11
N LYS A 294 22.81 25.82 6.96
CA LYS A 294 21.94 26.22 8.08
C LYS A 294 21.07 25.07 8.63
N CYS A 295 20.98 23.99 7.87
CA CYS A 295 20.36 22.74 8.31
C CYS A 295 21.32 21.55 8.04
N PRO A 296 22.39 21.40 8.85
CA PRO A 296 23.32 20.30 8.68
C PRO A 296 22.60 18.96 8.91
N VAL A 297 22.99 17.93 8.13
CA VAL A 297 22.52 16.56 8.37
C VAL A 297 22.98 16.12 9.76
N VAL A 298 22.06 15.65 10.58
CA VAL A 298 22.38 15.22 11.95
C VAL A 298 23.10 13.88 11.89
N LYS A 299 24.19 13.73 12.66
CA LYS A 299 24.91 12.45 12.65
C LYS A 299 24.04 11.37 13.29
N ARG A 300 23.92 10.21 12.64
CA ARG A 300 23.20 9.03 13.16
C ARG A 300 23.61 8.61 14.58
N LYS A 301 24.86 8.84 14.99
CA LYS A 301 25.31 8.57 16.38
C LYS A 301 24.60 9.45 17.42
N GLU A 302 24.13 10.63 17.00
CA GLU A 302 23.43 11.60 17.85
C GLU A 302 21.90 11.34 17.82
N ASN A 303 21.37 10.82 16.70
CA ASN A 303 19.99 10.38 16.61
C ASN A 303 19.83 9.22 15.58
N PRO A 304 19.80 7.96 16.03
CA PRO A 304 19.75 6.80 15.15
C PRO A 304 18.40 6.62 14.43
N ASP A 305 17.33 7.21 14.97
CA ASP A 305 15.95 7.08 14.52
C ASP A 305 15.53 8.18 13.52
N LEU A 306 16.44 9.12 13.23
CA LEU A 306 16.15 10.21 12.31
C LEU A 306 16.06 9.70 10.86
N SER A 307 14.89 9.93 10.26
CA SER A 307 14.57 9.59 8.88
C SER A 307 14.68 10.79 7.95
N GLU A 308 14.80 10.52 6.64
CA GLU A 308 14.95 11.56 5.60
C GLU A 308 13.85 12.62 5.66
N ASP A 309 12.60 12.19 5.81
CA ASP A 309 11.43 13.05 5.86
C ASP A 309 11.40 13.96 7.10
N GLN A 310 11.87 13.48 8.26
CA GLN A 310 12.09 14.29 9.45
C GLN A 310 13.17 15.35 9.21
N GLU A 311 14.28 14.98 8.57
CA GLU A 311 15.37 15.93 8.28
C GLU A 311 14.97 17.01 7.27
N ILE A 312 14.26 16.64 6.20
CA ILE A 312 13.71 17.59 5.25
C ILE A 312 12.68 18.50 5.94
N GLY A 313 11.77 17.95 6.75
CA GLY A 313 10.79 18.73 7.52
C GLY A 313 11.46 19.76 8.44
N ARG A 314 12.48 19.36 9.20
CA ARG A 314 13.26 20.28 10.06
C ARG A 314 13.96 21.37 9.26
N CYS A 315 14.55 21.02 8.12
CA CYS A 315 15.23 22.01 7.29
C CYS A 315 14.24 23.01 6.67
N LEU A 316 13.08 22.55 6.18
CA LEU A 316 12.02 23.41 5.67
C LEU A 316 11.51 24.39 6.73
N GLU A 317 11.22 23.89 7.94
CA GLU A 317 10.80 24.72 9.08
C GLU A 317 11.85 25.78 9.42
N SER A 318 13.13 25.37 9.53
CA SER A 318 14.24 26.28 9.84
C SER A 318 14.45 27.37 8.78
N ASN A 319 13.98 27.13 7.56
CA ASN A 319 14.07 28.06 6.42
C ASN A 319 12.74 28.74 6.10
N GLN A 320 11.80 28.77 7.05
CA GLN A 320 10.52 29.49 6.95
C GLN A 320 9.65 29.01 5.77
N VAL A 321 9.75 27.73 5.42
CA VAL A 321 8.84 27.09 4.47
C VAL A 321 7.71 26.44 5.27
N PRO A 322 6.50 27.04 5.33
CA PRO A 322 5.42 26.52 6.15
C PRO A 322 4.81 25.25 5.57
N ARG A 323 4.32 24.35 6.42
CA ARG A 323 3.43 23.28 5.96
C ARG A 323 2.08 23.87 5.54
N LEU A 324 1.48 23.27 4.52
CA LEU A 324 0.12 23.58 4.08
C LEU A 324 -0.77 22.34 4.23
N ASN A 325 -2.08 22.54 4.18
CA ASN A 325 -3.04 21.45 4.39
C ASN A 325 -3.37 20.76 3.07
N SER A 326 -3.25 19.44 3.03
CA SER A 326 -3.60 18.62 1.86
C SER A 326 -5.01 18.04 1.93
N ARG A 327 -5.64 18.05 3.10
CA ARG A 327 -6.94 17.40 3.34
C ARG A 327 -8.08 18.07 2.62
N ASP A 328 -9.10 17.28 2.35
CA ASP A 328 -10.33 17.80 1.76
C ASP A 328 -11.19 18.56 2.78
N VAL A 329 -12.33 19.07 2.32
CA VAL A 329 -13.29 19.86 3.12
C VAL A 329 -13.92 19.07 4.27
N TYR A 330 -13.88 17.74 4.22
CA TYR A 330 -14.38 16.84 5.27
C TYR A 330 -13.26 16.37 6.21
N GLY A 331 -12.03 16.85 6.01
CA GLY A 331 -10.87 16.48 6.80
C GLY A 331 -10.28 15.12 6.43
N ARG A 332 -10.65 14.54 5.28
CA ARG A 332 -10.10 13.26 4.80
C ARG A 332 -8.72 13.45 4.19
N ASP A 333 -7.87 12.45 4.35
CA ASP A 333 -6.52 12.48 3.82
C ASP A 333 -6.51 12.32 2.29
N THR A 334 -5.53 12.97 1.65
CA THR A 334 -5.24 12.80 0.23
C THR A 334 -3.92 12.06 0.00
N PHE A 335 -3.00 12.08 0.97
CA PHE A 335 -1.75 11.34 0.94
C PHE A 335 -1.83 10.22 1.98
N HIS A 336 -1.45 8.99 1.62
CA HIS A 336 -1.67 7.83 2.47
C HIS A 336 -0.36 7.07 2.73
N PRO A 337 0.09 6.93 4.00
CA PRO A 337 1.35 6.26 4.34
C PRO A 337 1.26 4.72 4.35
N TYR A 338 0.13 4.15 3.93
CA TYR A 338 -0.13 2.70 3.88
C TYR A 338 -0.90 2.33 2.61
N PRO A 339 -1.00 1.03 2.27
CA PRO A 339 -1.79 0.58 1.12
C PRO A 339 -3.24 0.99 1.23
N LEU A 340 -3.89 1.26 0.09
CA LEU A 340 -5.32 1.64 0.02
C LEU A 340 -6.22 0.67 0.81
N GLU A 341 -5.96 -0.63 0.72
CA GLU A 341 -6.71 -1.67 1.41
C GLU A 341 -6.72 -1.46 2.93
N GLN A 342 -5.59 -1.11 3.55
CA GLN A 342 -5.52 -0.89 5.00
C GLN A 342 -6.33 0.33 5.43
N HIS A 343 -6.34 1.40 4.62
CA HIS A 343 -7.16 2.58 4.87
C HIS A 343 -8.65 2.26 4.74
N LEU A 344 -9.05 1.52 3.69
CA LEU A 344 -10.45 1.15 3.43
C LEU A 344 -11.02 0.18 4.46
N PHE A 345 -10.20 -0.76 4.97
CA PHE A 345 -10.65 -1.78 5.91
C PHE A 345 -10.37 -1.43 7.37
N GLY A 346 -9.81 -0.25 7.65
CA GLY A 346 -9.53 0.19 9.03
C GLY A 346 -8.49 -0.67 9.75
N LYS A 347 -7.49 -1.18 9.01
CA LYS A 347 -6.40 -2.00 9.56
C LYS A 347 -5.10 -1.20 9.68
N LEU A 348 -5.19 0.08 10.06
CA LEU A 348 -4.01 0.92 10.21
C LEU A 348 -3.30 0.63 11.54
N PRO A 349 -1.95 0.73 11.61
CA PRO A 349 -1.25 0.50 12.87
C PRO A 349 -1.63 1.51 13.95
N GLN A 350 -1.94 1.02 15.16
CA GLN A 350 -2.42 1.85 16.27
C GLN A 350 -1.49 3.04 16.61
N TYR A 351 -0.17 2.91 16.40
CA TYR A 351 0.77 3.99 16.67
C TYR A 351 0.53 5.21 15.78
N LEU A 352 -0.03 5.04 14.58
CA LEU A 352 -0.27 6.11 13.62
C LEU A 352 -1.15 7.22 14.22
N TYR A 353 -2.16 6.81 14.99
CA TYR A 353 -3.06 7.70 15.73
C TYR A 353 -2.34 8.60 16.72
N SER A 354 -1.32 8.07 17.40
CA SER A 354 -0.54 8.82 18.37
C SER A 354 0.47 9.77 17.73
N TRP A 355 0.79 9.56 16.46
CA TRP A 355 1.79 10.37 15.74
C TRP A 355 1.18 11.56 15.03
N CYS A 356 -0.14 11.62 14.91
CA CYS A 356 -0.86 12.65 14.17
C CYS A 356 -1.74 13.43 15.14
N LYS A 357 -1.61 14.77 15.21
CA LYS A 357 -2.54 15.58 16.03
C LYS A 357 -3.96 15.49 15.52
N GLN A 358 -4.10 15.25 14.22
CA GLN A 358 -5.37 14.99 13.56
C GLN A 358 -5.25 13.61 12.90
N PRO A 359 -5.73 12.55 13.55
CA PRO A 359 -5.55 11.18 13.09
C PRO A 359 -6.25 10.92 11.75
N PRO A 360 -5.80 9.91 10.99
CA PRO A 360 -6.46 9.50 9.77
C PRO A 360 -7.88 8.99 10.06
N VAL A 361 -8.77 9.20 9.10
CA VAL A 361 -10.09 8.58 9.11
C VAL A 361 -9.93 7.16 8.60
N GLU A 362 -10.61 6.19 9.21
CA GLU A 362 -10.62 4.79 8.76
C GLU A 362 -11.91 4.42 8.03
N GLY A 363 -11.86 3.28 7.35
CA GLY A 363 -13.03 2.69 6.73
C GLY A 363 -13.36 3.35 5.39
N ARG A 364 -14.62 3.24 4.96
CA ARG A 364 -15.11 3.86 3.71
C ARG A 364 -14.83 5.36 3.59
N ASN A 365 -14.75 6.06 4.71
CA ASN A 365 -14.57 7.51 4.75
C ASN A 365 -13.11 7.93 4.88
N CYS A 366 -12.16 6.99 4.84
CA CYS A 366 -10.74 7.29 5.02
C CYS A 366 -10.25 8.40 4.10
N CYS A 367 -10.71 8.31 2.86
CA CYS A 367 -9.95 8.78 1.74
C CYS A 367 -10.75 9.83 1.00
N SER A 368 -10.11 10.96 0.72
CA SER A 368 -10.67 11.99 -0.14
C SER A 368 -11.09 11.41 -1.49
N GLN A 369 -12.19 11.91 -2.06
CA GLN A 369 -12.55 11.61 -3.45
C GLN A 369 -11.45 12.06 -4.44
N PHE A 370 -10.65 13.06 -4.06
CA PHE A 370 -9.43 13.48 -4.75
C PHE A 370 -8.18 12.92 -4.08
N THR A 371 -8.18 11.62 -3.76
CA THR A 371 -6.99 10.93 -3.23
C THR A 371 -5.79 11.07 -4.17
N ILE A 372 -4.59 11.20 -3.61
CA ILE A 372 -3.36 11.49 -4.35
C ILE A 372 -2.41 10.31 -4.30
N THR A 373 -2.10 9.74 -3.13
CA THR A 373 -1.10 8.68 -3.02
C THR A 373 -1.51 7.52 -2.14
N PHE A 374 -0.90 6.35 -2.39
CA PHE A 374 -0.87 5.19 -1.51
C PHE A 374 0.56 4.63 -1.46
N HIS A 375 1.04 4.28 -0.26
CA HIS A 375 2.40 3.74 -0.04
C HIS A 375 2.39 2.22 0.19
N TYR A 376 3.56 1.59 0.20
CA TYR A 376 3.77 0.13 0.27
C TYR A 376 3.07 -0.66 -0.85
N MET A 377 3.00 -0.08 -2.04
CA MET A 377 2.38 -0.69 -3.21
C MET A 377 3.39 -1.54 -3.95
N ASN A 378 3.11 -2.84 -4.13
CA ASN A 378 3.91 -3.69 -4.99
C ASN A 378 3.63 -3.39 -6.49
N PRO A 379 4.51 -3.83 -7.42
CA PRO A 379 4.35 -3.55 -8.86
C PRO A 379 3.01 -4.03 -9.45
N ARG A 380 2.49 -5.17 -9.02
CA ARG A 380 1.20 -5.72 -9.49
C ARG A 380 0.05 -4.81 -9.05
N SER A 381 0.04 -4.37 -7.78
CA SER A 381 -0.96 -3.45 -7.26
C SER A 381 -0.92 -2.07 -7.92
N ILE A 382 0.28 -1.55 -8.23
CA ILE A 382 0.44 -0.30 -9.00
C ILE A 382 -0.23 -0.40 -10.38
N LEU A 383 0.01 -1.50 -11.10
CA LEU A 383 -0.57 -1.74 -12.42
C LEU A 383 -2.08 -1.98 -12.35
N LEU A 384 -2.54 -2.72 -11.34
CA LEU A 384 -3.96 -3.00 -11.11
C LEU A 384 -4.75 -1.71 -10.85
N ILE A 385 -4.28 -0.85 -9.94
CA ILE A 385 -4.93 0.43 -9.65
C ILE A 385 -4.96 1.32 -10.90
N ASP A 386 -3.86 1.39 -11.67
CA ASP A 386 -3.84 2.17 -12.91
C ASP A 386 -4.84 1.65 -13.93
N HIS A 387 -4.97 0.33 -14.07
CA HIS A 387 -5.96 -0.27 -14.94
C HIS A 387 -7.38 0.10 -14.51
N LEU A 388 -7.71 -0.08 -13.23
CA LEU A 388 -9.04 0.21 -12.69
C LEU A 388 -9.41 1.70 -12.83
N LEU A 389 -8.45 2.61 -12.69
CA LEU A 389 -8.69 4.05 -12.80
C LEU A 389 -8.76 4.56 -14.25
N TYR A 390 -7.94 4.02 -15.15
CA TYR A 390 -7.73 4.63 -16.49
C TYR A 390 -8.11 3.74 -17.67
N LYS A 391 -8.43 2.47 -17.45
CA LYS A 391 -8.79 1.51 -18.51
C LYS A 391 -10.19 0.92 -18.32
N THR A 392 -10.64 0.78 -17.08
CA THR A 392 -11.97 0.24 -16.79
C THR A 392 -13.05 1.29 -16.98
N SER A 393 -14.02 1.01 -17.86
CA SER A 393 -15.25 1.78 -17.98
C SER A 393 -16.37 1.08 -17.23
N VAL A 394 -17.23 1.84 -16.55
CA VAL A 394 -18.41 1.29 -15.86
C VAL A 394 -19.67 1.79 -16.56
N PHE A 395 -20.34 0.92 -17.30
CA PHE A 395 -21.60 1.25 -17.98
C PHE A 395 -22.71 1.52 -16.96
N GLY A 396 -23.48 2.59 -17.16
CA GLY A 396 -24.58 2.95 -16.25
C GLY A 396 -24.16 3.65 -14.95
N ARG A 397 -22.86 3.86 -14.71
CA ARG A 397 -22.39 4.78 -13.66
C ARG A 397 -22.78 6.19 -14.07
N ALA A 398 -23.78 6.78 -13.40
CA ALA A 398 -24.34 8.06 -13.79
C ALA A 398 -23.24 9.14 -13.85
N LEU A 399 -22.99 9.69 -15.06
CA LEU A 399 -22.25 10.94 -15.19
C LEU A 399 -23.09 12.06 -14.55
N PRO A 400 -22.51 13.00 -13.79
CA PRO A 400 -23.27 14.04 -13.14
C PRO A 400 -24.05 14.82 -14.20
N ARG A 401 -25.34 15.02 -13.95
CA ARG A 401 -26.10 16.07 -14.65
C ARG A 401 -25.29 17.36 -14.48
N GLN A 402 -24.85 17.94 -15.59
CA GLN A 402 -24.04 19.18 -15.66
C GLN A 402 -24.12 20.01 -14.38
N MET A 403 -23.08 19.94 -13.53
CA MET A 403 -22.97 20.83 -12.38
C MET A 403 -22.68 22.24 -12.89
N GLY A 404 -23.75 22.96 -13.25
CA GLY A 404 -23.76 24.40 -13.22
C GLY A 404 -23.68 24.88 -11.77
N LYS A 405 -22.50 24.77 -11.15
CA LYS A 405 -22.01 25.57 -10.02
C LYS A 405 -20.64 25.05 -9.61
N VAL A 406 -19.65 25.91 -9.83
CA VAL A 406 -18.29 25.85 -9.32
C VAL A 406 -18.28 25.32 -7.88
N ILE A 407 -17.56 24.23 -7.63
CA ILE A 407 -17.20 23.81 -6.27
C ILE A 407 -16.28 24.90 -5.71
N GLN A 408 -16.86 25.83 -4.96
CA GLN A 408 -16.08 26.76 -4.11
C GLN A 408 -15.62 25.98 -2.89
N VAL A 409 -14.32 25.70 -2.82
CA VAL A 409 -13.68 25.19 -1.60
C VAL A 409 -13.43 26.36 -0.64
N GLY A 410 -13.70 26.11 0.64
CA GLY A 410 -13.90 27.07 1.71
C GLY A 410 -12.81 28.13 1.86
N GLN A 411 -13.26 29.35 2.10
CA GLN A 411 -12.41 30.45 2.53
C GLN A 411 -11.74 30.11 3.87
N TYR A 412 -10.42 30.25 3.86
CA TYR A 412 -9.54 30.31 5.02
C TYR A 412 -10.11 31.17 6.15
N ARG A 413 -9.94 30.71 7.40
CA ARG A 413 -9.68 31.62 8.51
C ARG A 413 -8.20 31.46 8.92
N PRO A 414 -7.50 32.58 9.18
CA PRO A 414 -6.06 32.63 9.37
C PRO A 414 -5.58 31.86 10.60
#